data_AF-A0AAW1VQA1-F1
#
_entry.id   AF-A0AAW1VQA1-F1
#
_cell.length_a   1.000
_cell.length_b   1.000
_cell.length_c   1.000
_cell.angle_alpha   90.00
_cell.angle_beta   90.00
_cell.angle_gamma   90.00
#
_symmetry.space_group_name_H-M   'P 1'
#
loop_
_entity.id
_entity.type
_entity.pdbx_description
1 polymer ?
#
loop_
_entity_poly.entity_id
_entity_poly.type
_entity_poly.pdbx_seq_one_letter_code
_entity_poly.pdbx_strand_id
1 'polypeptide(L)'
;MLEKCKTITELRQLHAHIIKTNLVNHTSTITKVISLWSHHGGLHHALSVFHRIQDPDPFIFFSLVRQMSESSSPIEAIVFYAHMLSSLKNLDGVEFSLPAVLKACGKSRALEEGGKFMARY
;
A
#
# COMPACT_ATOMS: atom_id res chain seq x y z
N MET A 1 -16.75 0.44 -15.67
CA MET A 1 -15.78 -0.20 -16.61
C MET A 1 -14.41 -0.47 -15.98
N LEU A 2 -14.28 -0.63 -14.64
CA LEU A 2 -12.99 -0.72 -13.93
C LEU A 2 -12.86 -1.92 -12.95
N GLU A 3 -13.83 -2.84 -12.91
CA GLU A 3 -13.83 -4.00 -12.00
C GLU A 3 -13.23 -5.27 -12.62
N LYS A 4 -12.56 -5.18 -13.78
CA LYS A 4 -12.23 -6.35 -14.61
C LYS A 4 -10.74 -6.58 -14.88
N CYS A 5 -9.82 -5.92 -14.19
CA CYS A 5 -8.42 -6.33 -14.29
C CYS A 5 -8.22 -7.57 -13.42
N LYS A 6 -8.06 -8.72 -14.07
CA LYS A 6 -7.78 -10.03 -13.44
C LYS A 6 -6.29 -10.37 -13.48
N THR A 7 -5.53 -9.66 -14.31
CA THR A 7 -4.11 -9.93 -14.52
C THR A 7 -3.27 -8.65 -14.41
N ILE A 8 -2.01 -8.82 -14.03
CA ILE A 8 -1.02 -7.73 -14.01
C ILE A 8 -0.86 -7.11 -15.41
N THR A 9 -1.01 -7.90 -16.48
CA THR A 9 -0.91 -7.42 -17.86
C THR A 9 -2.01 -6.42 -18.20
N GLU A 10 -3.26 -6.74 -17.87
CA GLU A 10 -4.40 -5.83 -18.04
C GLU A 10 -4.24 -4.57 -17.19
N LEU A 11 -3.72 -4.71 -15.98
CA LEU A 11 -3.47 -3.58 -15.09
C LEU A 11 -2.38 -2.65 -15.64
N ARG A 12 -1.33 -3.19 -16.26
CA ARG A 12 -0.29 -2.40 -16.96
C ARG A 12 -0.88 -1.65 -18.16
N GLN A 13 -1.74 -2.29 -18.94
CA GLN A 13 -2.43 -1.64 -20.07
C GLN A 13 -3.35 -0.52 -19.59
N LEU A 14 -4.14 -0.76 -18.54
CA LEU A 14 -4.99 0.24 -17.92
C LEU A 14 -4.17 1.43 -17.41
N HIS A 15 -3.08 1.17 -16.70
CA HIS A 15 -2.20 2.21 -16.18
C HIS A 15 -1.57 3.04 -17.31
N ALA A 16 -1.09 2.39 -18.38
CA ALA A 16 -0.58 3.09 -19.56
C ALA A 16 -1.66 3.93 -20.25
N HIS A 17 -2.90 3.44 -20.32
CA HIS A 17 -4.03 4.19 -20.86
C HIS A 17 -4.33 5.44 -20.02
N ILE A 18 -4.36 5.31 -18.70
CA ILE A 18 -4.60 6.42 -17.75
C ILE A 18 -3.52 7.50 -17.86
N ILE A 19 -2.27 7.12 -18.08
CA ILE A 19 -1.17 8.06 -18.34
C ILE A 19 -1.39 8.78 -19.68
N LYS A 20 -1.69 8.06 -20.75
CA LYS A 20 -1.89 8.63 -22.09
C LYS A 20 -3.08 9.58 -22.17
N THR A 21 -4.12 9.35 -21.38
CA THR A 21 -5.34 10.17 -21.37
C THR A 21 -5.30 11.29 -20.32
N ASN A 22 -4.17 11.48 -19.64
CA ASN A 22 -3.98 12.45 -18.55
C ASN A 22 -4.96 12.25 -17.38
N LEU A 23 -5.55 11.05 -17.25
CA LEU A 23 -6.45 10.69 -16.16
C LEU A 23 -5.71 10.47 -14.83
N VAL A 24 -4.38 10.45 -14.86
CA VAL A 24 -3.51 10.47 -13.68
C VAL A 24 -3.71 11.71 -12.81
N ASN A 25 -4.37 12.77 -13.27
CA ASN A 25 -4.63 13.92 -12.39
C ASN A 25 -5.93 13.78 -11.58
N HIS A 26 -6.71 12.72 -11.83
CA HIS A 26 -7.93 12.46 -11.08
C HIS A 26 -7.65 11.49 -9.93
N THR A 27 -7.72 11.99 -8.68
CA THR A 27 -7.50 11.21 -7.45
C THR A 27 -8.30 9.91 -7.43
N SER A 28 -9.58 9.96 -7.80
CA SER A 28 -10.46 8.78 -7.83
C SER A 28 -10.01 7.69 -8.81
N THR A 29 -9.38 8.07 -9.92
CA THR A 29 -8.80 7.13 -10.90
C THR A 29 -7.53 6.50 -10.35
N ILE A 30 -6.64 7.31 -9.75
CA ILE A 30 -5.40 6.79 -9.15
C ILE A 30 -5.69 5.88 -7.96
N THR A 31 -6.62 6.25 -7.07
CA THR A 31 -7.01 5.42 -5.92
C THR A 31 -7.39 4.01 -6.36
N LYS A 32 -8.14 3.90 -7.46
CA LYS A 32 -8.52 2.60 -8.06
C LYS A 32 -7.34 1.85 -8.67
N VAL A 33 -6.42 2.55 -9.33
CA VAL A 33 -5.21 1.91 -9.88
C VAL A 33 -4.33 1.36 -8.76
N ILE A 34 -4.16 2.10 -7.67
CA ILE A 34 -3.39 1.65 -6.51
C ILE A 34 -4.05 0.45 -5.85
N SER A 35 -5.38 0.49 -5.63
CA SER A 35 -6.08 -0.65 -5.01
C SER A 35 -5.99 -1.93 -5.86
N LEU A 36 -5.99 -1.80 -7.20
CA LEU A 36 -5.79 -2.91 -8.13
C LEU A 36 -4.35 -3.43 -8.10
N TRP A 37 -3.34 -2.55 -8.06
CA TRP A 37 -1.94 -2.97 -7.91
C TRP A 37 -1.73 -3.69 -6.59
N SER A 38 -2.37 -3.21 -5.53
CA SER A 38 -2.29 -3.83 -4.21
C SER A 38 -2.89 -5.24 -4.18
N HIS A 39 -4.03 -5.45 -4.84
CA HIS A 39 -4.66 -6.78 -4.94
C HIS A 39 -3.82 -7.80 -5.72
N HIS A 40 -3.04 -7.36 -6.72
CA HIS A 40 -2.23 -8.24 -7.56
C HIS A 40 -0.79 -8.42 -7.05
N GLY A 41 -0.51 -8.07 -5.78
CA GLY A 41 0.83 -8.21 -5.20
C GLY A 41 1.85 -7.20 -5.73
N GLY A 42 1.43 -6.20 -6.49
CA GLY A 42 2.30 -5.21 -7.12
C GLY A 42 2.64 -4.02 -6.20
N LEU A 43 3.06 -4.28 -4.96
CA LEU A 43 3.33 -3.23 -3.95
C LEU A 43 4.29 -2.15 -4.47
N HIS A 44 5.37 -2.55 -5.13
CA HIS A 44 6.34 -1.61 -5.71
C HIS A 44 5.71 -0.67 -6.75
N HIS A 45 4.82 -1.20 -7.60
CA HIS A 45 4.11 -0.38 -8.58
C HIS A 45 3.09 0.53 -7.88
N ALA A 46 2.34 0.01 -6.90
CA ALA A 46 1.42 0.79 -6.09
C ALA A 46 2.11 2.00 -5.43
N LEU A 47 3.29 1.78 -4.83
CA LEU A 47 4.12 2.84 -4.23
C LEU A 47 4.63 3.86 -5.26
N SER A 48 5.10 3.39 -6.42
CA SER A 48 5.59 4.29 -7.47
C SER A 48 4.52 5.26 -8.00
N VAL A 49 3.26 4.82 -7.98
CA VAL A 49 2.10 5.65 -8.34
C VAL A 49 1.71 6.56 -7.18
N PHE A 50 1.67 6.01 -5.96
CA PHE A 50 1.36 6.76 -4.74
C PHE A 50 2.24 8.00 -4.56
N HIS A 51 3.56 7.87 -4.78
CA HIS A 51 4.50 8.99 -4.65
C HIS A 51 4.28 10.15 -5.64
N ARG A 52 3.43 9.98 -6.65
CA ARG A 52 3.07 11.03 -7.61
C ARG A 52 1.81 11.80 -7.20
N ILE A 53 1.14 11.40 -6.12
CA ILE A 53 -0.10 12.01 -5.65
C ILE A 53 0.24 13.12 -4.67
N GLN A 54 -0.26 14.32 -4.93
CA GLN A 54 -0.05 15.48 -4.06
C GLN A 54 -0.98 15.47 -2.83
N ASP A 55 -2.21 14.96 -2.98
CA ASP A 55 -3.21 14.86 -1.92
C ASP A 55 -3.89 13.48 -1.94
N PRO A 56 -3.23 12.45 -1.40
CA PRO A 56 -3.76 11.08 -1.40
C PRO A 56 -4.92 10.91 -0.43
N ASP A 57 -5.97 10.23 -0.91
CA ASP A 57 -7.11 9.80 -0.09
C ASP A 57 -6.65 8.87 1.05
N PRO A 58 -7.12 9.06 2.30
CA PRO A 58 -6.81 8.18 3.45
C PRO A 58 -6.98 6.68 3.15
N PHE A 59 -7.94 6.31 2.30
CA PHE A 59 -8.18 4.93 1.88
C PHE A 59 -6.98 4.31 1.13
N ILE A 60 -6.21 5.11 0.40
CA ILE A 60 -5.01 4.66 -0.30
C ILE A 60 -3.96 4.22 0.72
N PHE A 61 -3.75 5.01 1.78
CA PHE A 61 -2.84 4.67 2.84
C PHE A 61 -3.25 3.39 3.56
N PHE A 62 -4.53 3.26 3.91
CA PHE A 62 -5.06 2.03 4.49
C PHE A 62 -4.77 0.81 3.61
N SER A 63 -5.01 0.93 2.30
CA SER A 63 -4.76 -0.15 1.34
C SER A 63 -3.28 -0.54 1.28
N LEU A 64 -2.38 0.43 1.25
CA LEU A 64 -0.92 0.21 1.24
C LEU A 64 -0.42 -0.40 2.54
N VAL A 65 -0.82 0.16 3.70
CA VAL A 65 -0.45 -0.36 5.02
C VAL A 65 -0.94 -1.80 5.20
N ARG A 66 -2.18 -2.09 4.79
CA ARG A 66 -2.72 -3.45 4.81
C ARG A 66 -1.87 -4.40 3.96
N GLN A 67 -1.56 -4.04 2.72
CA GLN A 67 -0.75 -4.88 1.85
C GLN A 67 0.67 -5.10 2.41
N MET A 68 1.31 -4.05 2.92
CA MET A 68 2.65 -4.14 3.55
C MET A 68 2.61 -5.04 4.79
N SER A 69 1.56 -4.97 5.61
CA SER A 69 1.39 -5.82 6.81
C SER A 69 1.30 -7.32 6.47
N GLU A 70 0.97 -7.63 5.21
CA GLU A 70 0.85 -8.99 4.68
C GLU A 70 2.08 -9.44 3.88
N SER A 71 3.03 -8.53 3.62
CA SER A 71 4.27 -8.81 2.92
C SER A 71 5.31 -9.54 3.80
N SER A 72 6.45 -9.90 3.20
CA SER A 72 7.60 -10.47 3.90
C SER A 72 8.31 -9.48 4.83
N SER A 73 8.02 -8.17 4.71
CA SER A 73 8.64 -7.10 5.50
C SER A 73 7.56 -6.30 6.25
N PRO A 74 6.97 -6.86 7.32
CA PRO A 74 5.92 -6.16 8.07
C PRO A 74 6.41 -4.86 8.75
N ILE A 75 7.72 -4.74 9.00
CA ILE A 75 8.32 -3.52 9.56
C ILE A 75 8.13 -2.31 8.65
N GLU A 76 8.12 -2.49 7.32
CA GLU A 76 7.89 -1.41 6.36
C GLU A 76 6.48 -0.82 6.50
N ALA A 77 5.49 -1.64 6.85
CA ALA A 77 4.12 -1.16 7.11
C ALA A 77 4.09 -0.17 8.29
N ILE A 78 4.87 -0.46 9.33
CA ILE A 78 4.94 0.35 10.56
C ILE A 78 5.65 1.67 10.25
N VAL A 79 6.79 1.61 9.55
CA VAL A 79 7.55 2.80 9.15
C VAL A 79 6.72 3.69 8.22
N PHE A 80 6.03 3.09 7.25
CA PHE A 80 5.15 3.82 6.33
C PHE A 80 3.99 4.51 7.05
N TYR A 81 3.35 3.82 8.00
CA TYR A 81 2.29 4.40 8.83
C TYR A 81 2.80 5.58 9.68
N ALA A 82 3.98 5.46 10.31
CA ALA A 82 4.59 6.55 11.06
C ALA A 82 4.92 7.76 10.17
N HIS A 83 5.44 7.52 8.96
CA HIS A 83 5.70 8.58 8.00
C HIS A 83 4.42 9.31 7.60
N MET A 84 3.33 8.58 7.33
CA MET A 84 2.03 9.17 7.04
C MET A 84 1.54 10.07 8.19
N LEU A 85 1.60 9.61 9.44
CA LEU A 85 1.20 10.40 10.61
C LEU A 85 1.95 11.73 10.70
N SER A 86 3.22 11.76 10.29
CA SER A 86 4.04 12.98 10.28
C SER A 86 3.82 13.88 9.06
N SER A 87 3.26 13.35 7.97
CA SER A 87 3.19 14.04 6.68
C SER A 87 1.80 14.60 6.36
N LEU A 88 0.75 14.01 6.93
CA LEU A 88 -0.62 14.44 6.71
C LEU A 88 -1.01 15.61 7.61
N LYS A 89 -1.69 16.61 7.02
CA LYS A 89 -2.30 17.72 7.77
C LYS A 89 -3.59 17.32 8.48
N ASN A 90 -4.29 16.32 7.93
CA ASN A 90 -5.52 15.76 8.50
C ASN A 90 -5.34 14.24 8.67
N LEU A 91 -5.69 13.74 9.86
CA LEU A 91 -5.59 12.33 10.22
C LEU A 91 -6.94 11.60 10.17
N ASP A 92 -8.01 12.24 9.66
CA ASP A 92 -9.31 11.60 9.51
C ASP A 92 -9.20 10.31 8.68
N GLY A 93 -9.64 9.19 9.26
CA GLY A 93 -9.64 7.88 8.63
C GLY A 93 -8.30 7.12 8.72
N VAL A 94 -7.26 7.73 9.30
CA VAL A 94 -5.98 7.05 9.55
C VAL A 94 -6.12 5.93 10.59
N GLU A 95 -7.07 6.07 11.52
CA GLU A 95 -7.40 5.07 12.54
C GLU A 95 -7.86 3.74 11.94
N PHE A 96 -8.44 3.73 10.73
CA PHE A 96 -8.83 2.50 10.04
C PHE A 96 -7.64 1.60 9.70
N SER A 97 -6.42 2.16 9.66
CA SER A 97 -5.19 1.41 9.42
C SER A 97 -4.61 0.76 10.68
N LEU A 98 -5.06 1.16 11.89
CA LEU A 98 -4.51 0.66 13.15
C LEU A 98 -4.52 -0.87 13.27
N PRO A 99 -5.59 -1.60 12.91
CA PRO A 99 -5.59 -3.06 12.98
C PRO A 99 -4.51 -3.70 12.10
N ALA A 100 -4.26 -3.14 10.91
CA ALA A 100 -3.22 -3.62 10.01
C ALA A 100 -1.81 -3.35 10.57
N VAL A 101 -1.61 -2.17 11.19
CA VAL A 101 -0.34 -1.82 11.85
C VAL A 101 -0.08 -2.73 13.05
N LEU A 102 -1.08 -2.97 13.90
CA LEU A 102 -0.94 -3.88 15.04
C LEU A 102 -0.60 -5.31 14.61
N LYS A 103 -1.24 -5.79 13.53
CA LYS A 103 -0.89 -7.08 12.91
C LYS A 103 0.57 -7.10 12.44
N ALA A 104 1.04 -6.01 11.83
CA ALA A 104 2.43 -5.87 11.40
C ALA A 104 3.41 -5.91 12.59
N CYS A 105 3.12 -5.20 13.69
CA CYS A 105 3.90 -5.23 14.92
C CYS A 105 4.04 -6.66 15.47
N GLY A 106 2.92 -7.39 15.56
CA GLY A 106 2.90 -8.77 16.02
C GLY A 106 3.77 -9.69 15.15
N LYS A 107 3.64 -9.58 13.82
CA LYS A 107 4.47 -10.35 12.87
C LYS A 107 5.95 -9.99 12.96
N SER A 108 6.29 -8.71 13.04
CA SER A 108 7.69 -8.26 13.14
C SER A 108 8.37 -8.85 14.37
N ARG A 109 7.68 -8.83 15.52
CA ARG A 109 8.19 -9.42 16.76
C ARG A 109 8.35 -10.93 16.65
N ALA A 110 7.40 -11.62 16.03
CA ALA A 110 7.48 -13.06 15.83
C ALA A 110 8.68 -13.47 14.93
N LEU A 111 8.95 -12.70 13.88
CA LEU A 111 10.12 -12.92 13.01
C LEU A 111 11.44 -12.70 13.75
N GLU A 112 11.53 -11.65 14.57
CA GLU A 112 12.71 -11.36 15.39
C GLU A 112 13.01 -12.53 16.36
N GLU A 113 12.00 -13.00 17.08
CA GLU A 113 12.15 -14.14 18.00
C GLU A 113 12.53 -15.43 17.26
N GLY A 114 11.88 -15.73 16.13
CA GLY A 114 12.24 -16.88 15.28
C GLY A 114 13.69 -16.84 14.81
N GLY A 115 14.19 -15.66 14.44
CA GLY A 115 15.60 -15.45 14.08
C GLY A 115 16.56 -15.75 15.23
N LYS A 116 16.22 -15.37 16.47
CA LYS A 116 17.02 -15.71 17.67
C LYS A 116 17.10 -17.21 17.91
N PHE A 117 16.01 -17.96 17.65
CA PHE A 117 16.03 -19.42 17.76
C PHE A 117 16.87 -20.07 16.66
N MET A 118 16.74 -19.61 15.41
CA MET A 118 17.53 -20.15 14.29
C MET A 118 19.02 -19.87 14.42
N ALA A 119 19.42 -18.72 14.99
CA ALA A 119 20.82 -18.36 15.21
C ALA A 119 21.53 -19.19 16.32
N ARG A 120 20.80 -20.08 17.01
CA ARG A 120 21.34 -20.97 18.05
C ARG A 120 21.67 -22.39 17.53
N TYR A 121 21.43 -22.66 16.25
CA TYR A 121 21.80 -23.89 15.55
C TYR A 121 22.83 -23.57 14.47
#